data_AF-A0A378XYX9-F1
#
_entry.id   AF-A0A378XYX9-F1
#
_cell.length_a   1.000
_cell.length_b   1.000
_cell.length_c   1.000
_cell.angle_alpha   90.00
_cell.angle_beta   90.00
_cell.angle_gamma   90.00
#
_symmetry.space_group_name_H-M   'P 1'
#
loop_
_entity.id
_entity.type
_entity.pdbx_description
1 polymer ?
#
loop_
_entity_poly.entity_id
_entity_poly.type
_entity_poly.pdbx_seq_one_letter_code
_entity_poly.pdbx_strand_id
1 'polypeptide(L)' 'MLNEYFVYTKQPELLKEYGEVYYPKIKVSFVHLKTKLHKEEVWRLKGVYEVRVSDNFGTLLV' A
#
# COMPACT_ATOMS: atom_id res chain seq x y z
N MET A 1 -11.35 -3.87 -11.54
CA MET A 1 -10.39 -4.61 -10.70
C MET A 1 -9.77 -3.63 -9.72
N LEU A 2 -9.48 -4.05 -8.49
CA LEU A 2 -8.73 -3.24 -7.52
C LEU A 2 -7.26 -3.62 -7.62
N ASN A 3 -6.37 -2.64 -7.47
CA ASN A 3 -4.94 -2.83 -7.42
C ASN A 3 -4.49 -3.08 -5.97
N GLU A 4 -3.46 -3.90 -5.80
CA GLU A 4 -2.92 -4.30 -4.51
C GLU A 4 -1.45 -3.89 -4.40
N TYR A 5 -1.12 -3.15 -3.33
CA TYR A 5 0.21 -2.58 -3.12
C TYR A 5 0.71 -2.75 -1.70
N PHE A 6 2.00 -3.02 -1.55
CA PHE A 6 2.72 -2.77 -0.31
C PHE A 6 3.16 -1.31 -0.27
N VAL A 7 2.52 -0.55 0.60
CA VAL A 7 2.75 0.89 0.76
C VAL A 7 3.53 1.12 2.04
N TYR A 8 4.74 1.63 1.87
CA TYR A 8 5.63 1.96 2.95
C TYR A 8 5.36 3.40 3.37
N THR A 9 4.87 3.55 4.60
CA THR A 9 4.45 4.85 5.16
C THR A 9 4.62 4.84 6.67
N LYS A 10 4.96 6.00 7.23
CA LYS A 10 4.92 6.22 8.70
C LYS A 10 3.54 6.68 9.16
N GLN A 11 2.63 6.95 8.23
CA GLN A 11 1.28 7.48 8.47
C GLN A 11 0.23 6.61 7.76
N PRO A 12 0.08 5.32 8.12
CA PRO A 12 -0.82 4.40 7.43
C PRO A 12 -2.30 4.76 7.57
N GLU A 13 -2.67 5.54 8.58
CA GLU A 13 -4.06 5.95 8.80
C GLU A 13 -4.61 6.83 7.67
N LEU A 14 -3.75 7.65 7.05
CA LEU A 14 -4.12 8.49 5.91
C LEU A 14 -4.53 7.66 4.68
N LEU A 15 -4.07 6.42 4.57
CA LEU A 15 -4.34 5.57 3.41
C LEU A 15 -5.76 4.99 3.42
N LYS A 16 -6.44 5.00 4.57
CA LYS A 16 -7.83 4.51 4.71
C LYS A 16 -8.83 5.32 3.88
N GLU A 17 -8.50 6.56 3.53
CA GLU A 17 -9.33 7.41 2.66
C GLU A 17 -9.29 6.97 1.18
N TYR A 18 -8.25 6.23 0.79
CA TYR A 18 -7.99 5.87 -0.60
C TYR A 18 -8.27 4.39 -0.90
N GLY A 19 -8.57 3.58 0.12
CA GLY A 19 -8.86 2.16 -0.04
C GLY A 19 -8.84 1.36 1.25
N GLU A 20 -8.85 0.03 1.11
CA GLU A 20 -8.78 -0.89 2.24
C GLU A 20 -7.32 -1.09 2.66
N VAL A 21 -7.03 -0.87 3.95
CA VAL A 21 -5.68 -0.96 4.51
C VAL A 21 -5.59 -2.16 5.45
N TYR A 22 -4.70 -3.09 5.15
CA TYR A 22 -4.40 -4.25 5.98
C TYR A 22 -3.01 -4.12 6.61
N TYR A 23 -2.94 -4.34 7.92
CA TYR A 23 -1.71 -4.25 8.68
C TYR A 23 -1.06 -5.63 8.79
N PRO A 24 0.21 -5.78 8.37
CA PRO A 24 0.93 -7.04 8.58
C PRO A 24 1.06 -7.33 10.09
N LYS A 25 0.99 -8.61 10.47
CA LYS A 25 1.13 -9.04 11.88
C LYS A 25 2.53 -8.83 12.46
N ILE A 26 3.51 -8.51 11.61
CA ILE A 26 4.90 -8.26 11.98
C ILE A 26 5.08 -6.74 12.13
N LYS A 27 5.88 -6.26 13.10
CA LYS A 27 6.22 -4.83 13.23
C LYS A 27 7.10 -4.38 12.06
N VAL A 28 6.49 -3.97 10.96
CA VAL A 28 7.14 -3.40 9.77
C VAL A 28 6.46 -2.08 9.38
N SER A 29 7.23 -1.17 8.79
CA SER A 29 6.76 0.18 8.43
C SER A 29 6.02 0.24 7.09
N PHE A 30 5.24 -0.78 6.77
CA PHE A 30 4.40 -0.83 5.57
C PHE A 30 3.02 -1.41 5.87
N VAL A 31 2.07 -1.09 5.00
CA VAL A 31 0.72 -1.67 4.99
C VAL A 31 0.40 -2.21 3.61
N HIS A 32 -0.52 -3.16 3.56
CA HIS A 32 -1.10 -3.61 2.30
C HIS A 32 -2.31 -2.72 1.99
N LEU A 33 -2.25 -1.97 0.89
CA LEU A 33 -3.33 -1.10 0.40
C LEU A 33 -4.00 -1.75 -0.82
N LYS A 34 -5.32 -1.90 -0.75
CA LYS A 34 -6.17 -2.27 -1.87
C LYS A 34 -6.98 -1.07 -2.33
N THR A 35 -6.73 -0.60 -3.55
CA THR A 35 -7.28 0.68 -4.04
C THR A 35 -7.60 0.66 -5.54
N LYS A 36 -8.44 1.59 -5.99
CA LYS A 36 -8.66 1.84 -7.43
C LYS A 36 -7.52 2.66 -8.06
N LEU A 37 -6.69 3.30 -7.24
CA LEU A 37 -5.57 4.13 -7.70
C LEU A 37 -4.49 3.30 -8.39
N HIS A 38 -3.82 3.92 -9.36
CA HIS A 38 -2.63 3.39 -9.99
C HIS A 38 -1.38 3.65 -9.14
N LYS A 39 -0.31 2.88 -9.37
CA LYS A 39 0.92 2.91 -8.57
C LYS A 39 1.50 4.33 -8.43
N GLU A 40 1.51 5.10 -9.51
CA GLU A 40 2.04 6.48 -9.52
C GLU A 40 1.20 7.44 -8.67
N GLU A 41 -0.11 7.23 -8.60
CA GLU A 41 -1.01 8.03 -7.75
C GLU A 41 -0.76 7.71 -6.27
N VAL A 42 -0.62 6.42 -5.93
CA VAL A 42 -0.31 5.97 -4.57
C VAL A 42 1.05 6.51 -4.12
N TRP A 43 2.05 6.54 -5.00
CA TRP A 43 3.38 7.09 -4.71
C TRP A 43 3.31 8.58 -4.33
N ARG A 44 2.41 9.34 -4.95
CA ARG A 44 2.25 10.78 -4.69
C ARG A 44 1.47 11.09 -3.41
N LEU A 45 0.92 10.08 -2.73
CA LEU A 45 0.19 10.29 -1.48
C LEU A 45 1.13 10.77 -0.36
N LYS A 46 0.64 11.69 0.45
CA LYS A 46 1.41 12.31 1.53
C LYS A 46 1.88 11.24 2.53
N GLY A 47 3.18 11.23 2.81
CA GLY A 47 3.79 10.33 3.79
C GLY A 47 4.13 8.94 3.27
N VAL A 48 3.79 8.63 2.01
CA VAL A 48 4.28 7.45 1.30
C VAL A 48 5.71 7.71 0.83
N TYR A 49 6.62 6.78 1.14
CA TYR A 49 8.01 6.86 0.69
C TYR A 49 8.39 5.75 -0.30
N GLU A 50 7.61 4.66 -0.35
CA GLU A 50 7.81 3.59 -1.32
C GLU A 50 6.49 2.83 -1.58
N VAL A 51 6.28 2.43 -2.83
CA VAL A 51 5.13 1.61 -3.25
C VAL A 51 5.64 0.44 -4.07
N ARG A 52 5.37 -0.78 -3.59
CA ARG A 52 5.67 -2.02 -4.31
C ARG A 52 4.39 -2.70 -4.74
N VAL A 53 4.39 -3.24 -5.95
CA VAL A 53 3.24 -3.99 -6.48
C VAL A 53 3.21 -5.33 -5.77
N SER A 54 2.06 -5.69 -5.22
CA SER A 54 1.82 -7.05 -4.76
C SER A 54 1.37 -7.87 -5.96
N ASP A 55 1.85 -9.11 -6.09
CA ASP A 55 1.12 -10.07 -6.91
C ASP A 55 -0.23 -10.41 -6.25
N ASN A 56 -1.11 -11.08 -6.99
CA ASN A 56 -2.43 -11.52 -6.52
C ASN A 56 -2.37 -12.52 -5.33
N PHE A 57 -1.18 -12.85 -4.83
CA PHE A 57 -0.96 -13.74 -3.69
C PHE A 57 -0.40 -13.01 -2.46
N GLY A 58 -0.24 -11.68 -2.50
CA GLY A 58 0.36 -10.95 -1.38
C GLY A 58 1.89 -11.07 -1.34
N THR A 59 2.54 -11.43 -2.46
CA THR A 59 3.99 -11.55 -2.55
C THR A 59 4.56 -10.30 -3.20
N LEU A 60 5.68 -9.82 -2.64
CA LEU A 60 6.50 -8.79 -3.25
C LEU A 60 7.04 -9.29 -4.59
N LEU A 61 6.56 -8.71 -5.69
CA LEU A 61 7.23 -8.87 -6.99
C LEU A 61 8.57 -8.12 -6.92
N VAL A 62 9.66 -8.89 -6.92
CA VAL A 62 11.06 -8.42 -6.85
C VAL A 62 11.51 -7.91 -8.21
#